data_AF-A0A347AGG6-F1
#
_entry.id   AF-A0A347AGG6-F1
#
_cell.length_a   1.000
_cell.length_b   1.000
_cell.length_c   1.000
_cell.angle_alpha   90.00
_cell.angle_beta   90.00
_cell.angle_gamma   90.00
#
_symmetry.space_group_name_H-M   'P 1'
#
loop_
_entity.id
_entity.type
_entity.pdbx_description
1 polymer ?
#
loop_
_entity_poly.entity_id
_entity_poly.type
_entity_poly.pdbx_seq_one_letter_code
_entity_poly.pdbx_strand_id
1 'polypeptide(L)' 'MKYEMRLPPGVTERSVAAVVGEFELELKQTDYGPVLYGEKEELEKARDYIVKDINERLKELESRKK' A
#
# COMPACT_ATOMS: atom_id res chain seq x y z
N MET A 1 20.13 0.30 2.77
CA MET A 1 19.85 -0.55 1.59
C MET A 1 18.40 -0.35 1.22
N LYS A 2 18.10 -0.19 -0.07
CA LYS A 2 16.72 -0.07 -0.56
C LYS A 2 16.16 -1.44 -0.97
N TYR A 3 14.87 -1.63 -0.76
CA TYR A 3 14.16 -2.89 -1.00
C TYR A 3 12.92 -2.64 -1.87
N GLU A 4 12.36 -3.74 -2.39
CA GLU A 4 11.14 -3.74 -3.17
C GLU A 4 10.02 -4.46 -2.41
N MET A 5 8.82 -3.88 -2.44
CA MET A 5 7.62 -4.47 -1.87
C MET A 5 6.52 -4.51 -2.93
N ARG A 6 6.00 -5.72 -3.20
CA ARG A 6 4.83 -5.89 -4.07
C ARG A 6 3.57 -5.36 -3.39
N LEU A 7 2.74 -4.68 -4.16
CA LEU A 7 1.43 -4.24 -3.70
C LEU A 7 0.46 -5.43 -3.64
N PRO A 8 -0.20 -5.69 -2.50
CA PRO A 8 -1.18 -6.75 -2.40
C PRO A 8 -2.44 -6.45 -3.24
N PRO A 9 -3.20 -7.48 -3.65
CA PRO A 9 -4.49 -7.27 -4.30
C PRO A 9 -5.45 -6.47 -3.43
N GLY A 10 -6.26 -5.60 -4.06
CA GLY A 10 -7.27 -4.80 -3.36
C GLY A 10 -6.77 -3.43 -2.86
N VAL A 11 -5.47 -3.14 -2.99
CA VAL A 11 -4.92 -1.79 -2.84
C VAL A 11 -5.45 -0.88 -3.95
N THR A 12 -5.87 0.32 -3.60
CA THR A 12 -6.36 1.30 -4.58
C THR A 12 -5.28 2.27 -4.98
N GLU A 13 -5.41 2.90 -6.15
CA GLU A 13 -4.53 3.99 -6.58
C GLU A 13 -4.45 5.12 -5.54
N ARG A 14 -5.57 5.42 -4.85
CA ARG A 14 -5.61 6.41 -3.77
C ARG A 14 -4.71 5.99 -2.59
N SER A 15 -4.77 4.74 -2.18
CA SER A 15 -3.93 4.20 -1.09
C SER A 15 -2.44 4.26 -1.50
N VAL A 16 -2.12 3.94 -2.76
CA VAL A 16 -0.74 4.05 -3.28
C VAL A 16 -0.27 5.51 -3.30
N ALA A 17 -1.09 6.43 -3.78
CA ALA A 17 -0.75 7.86 -3.81
C ALA A 17 -0.52 8.43 -2.41
N ALA A 18 -1.33 8.03 -1.42
CA ALA A 18 -1.12 8.42 -0.02
C ALA A 18 0.23 7.91 0.50
N VAL A 19 0.52 6.62 0.26
CA VAL A 19 1.77 6.00 0.70
C VAL A 19 3.00 6.64 0.03
N VAL A 20 2.96 6.90 -1.27
CA VAL A 20 4.08 7.54 -2.00
C VAL A 20 4.24 9.02 -1.60
N GLY A 21 3.14 9.69 -1.22
CA GLY A 21 3.17 11.10 -0.81
C GLY A 21 3.57 11.31 0.66
N GLU A 22 3.21 10.38 1.55
CA GLU A 22 3.49 10.47 2.99
C GLU A 22 4.82 9.81 3.40
N PHE A 23 5.28 8.82 2.64
CA PHE A 23 6.52 8.08 2.91
C PHE A 23 7.54 8.31 1.79
N GLU A 24 8.83 8.21 2.10
CA GLU A 24 9.91 8.37 1.11
C GLU A 24 10.04 7.12 0.22
N LEU A 25 8.98 6.83 -0.54
CA LEU A 25 8.84 5.65 -1.38
C LEU A 25 8.61 6.03 -2.84
N GLU A 26 9.14 5.20 -3.74
CA GLU A 26 8.98 5.34 -5.17
C GLU A 26 8.09 4.22 -5.70
N LEU A 27 7.19 4.52 -6.64
CA LEU A 27 6.43 3.52 -7.37
C LEU A 27 7.21 3.11 -8.63
N LYS A 28 7.56 1.83 -8.74
CA LYS A 28 8.22 1.27 -9.92
C LYS A 28 7.30 0.29 -10.63
N GLN A 29 7.20 0.45 -11.95
CA GLN A 29 6.54 -0.54 -12.80
C GLN A 29 7.53 -1.68 -13.11
N THR A 30 7.11 -2.93 -12.86
CA THR A 30 7.86 -4.13 -13.25
C THR A 30 7.01 -4.97 -14.20
N ASP A 31 7.62 -5.98 -14.85
CA ASP A 31 6.92 -6.94 -15.70
C ASP A 31 5.85 -7.74 -14.94
N TYR A 32 5.98 -7.83 -13.60
CA TYR A 32 5.05 -8.52 -12.71
C TYR A 32 4.08 -7.55 -12.01
N GLY A 33 4.05 -6.28 -12.43
CA GLY A 33 3.20 -5.24 -11.88
C GLY A 33 3.95 -4.19 -11.04
N PRO A 34 3.22 -3.25 -10.44
CA PRO A 34 3.81 -2.16 -9.66
C PRO A 34 4.36 -2.63 -8.31
N VAL A 35 5.50 -2.07 -7.92
CA VAL A 35 6.15 -2.28 -6.62
C VAL A 35 6.49 -0.95 -5.97
N LEU A 36 6.46 -0.92 -4.63
CA LEU A 36 7.02 0.18 -3.85
C LEU A 36 8.50 -0.09 -3.63
N TYR A 37 9.31 0.95 -3.82
CA TYR A 37 10.76 0.89 -3.68
C TYR A 37 11.24 1.96 -2.70
N GLY A 38 12.06 1.57 -1.73
CA GLY A 38 12.58 2.52 -0.74
C GLY A 38 13.29 1.84 0.42
N GLU A 39 13.48 2.56 1.51
CA GLU A 39 14.10 2.00 2.71
C GLU A 39 13.16 1.03 3.42
N LYS A 40 13.72 0.04 4.10
CA LYS A 40 12.94 -0.94 4.88
C LYS A 40 12.02 -0.24 5.89
N GLU A 41 12.55 0.82 6.53
CA GLU A 41 11.88 1.78 7.42
C GLU A 41 10.47 2.13 6.93
N GLU A 42 10.49 2.75 5.76
CA GLU A 42 9.35 3.34 5.08
C GLU A 42 8.42 2.28 4.48
N LEU A 43 8.98 1.18 3.96
CA LEU A 43 8.19 0.07 3.43
C LEU A 43 7.36 -0.62 4.51
N GLU A 44 7.87 -0.74 5.74
CA GLU A 44 7.10 -1.28 6.86
C GLU A 44 5.95 -0.35 7.27
N LYS A 45 6.20 0.97 7.33
CA LYS A 45 5.14 1.97 7.58
C LYS A 45 4.06 1.93 6.49
N ALA A 46 4.48 1.87 5.23
CA ALA A 46 3.59 1.74 4.08
C ALA A 46 2.74 0.47 4.12
N ARG A 47 3.34 -0.67 4.49
CA ARG A 47 2.61 -1.93 4.68
C ARG A 47 1.52 -1.76 5.75
N ASP A 48 1.87 -1.20 6.89
CA ASP A 48 0.94 -1.06 8.01
C ASP A 48 -0.23 -0.11 7.65
N TYR A 49 0.07 0.98 6.93
CA TYR A 49 -0.95 1.86 6.36
C TYR A 49 -1.89 1.11 5.40
N ILE A 50 -1.34 0.37 4.43
CA ILE A 50 -2.12 -0.37 3.43
C ILE A 50 -3.04 -1.41 4.10
N VAL A 51 -2.51 -2.16 5.08
CA VAL A 51 -3.28 -3.15 5.82
C VAL A 51 -4.42 -2.49 6.57
N LYS A 52 -4.18 -1.33 7.19
CA LYS A 52 -5.22 -0.57 7.90
C LYS A 52 -6.32 -0.10 6.95
N ASP A 53 -5.96 0.52 5.82
CA ASP A 53 -6.91 1.01 4.80
C ASP A 53 -7.80 -0.12 4.26
N ILE A 54 -7.22 -1.28 3.95
CA ILE A 54 -7.99 -2.45 3.49
C ILE A 54 -8.96 -2.91 4.57
N ASN A 55 -8.51 -3.04 5.82
CA ASN A 55 -9.36 -3.50 6.90
C ASN A 55 -10.51 -2.53 7.21
N GLU A 56 -10.27 -1.22 7.15
CA GLU A 56 -11.33 -0.22 7.32
C GLU A 56 -12.38 -0.35 6.21
N ARG A 57 -11.96 -0.49 4.96
CA ARG A 57 -12.87 -0.72 3.82
C ARG A 57 -13.66 -2.01 3.95
N LEU A 58 -13.04 -3.09 4.42
CA LEU A 58 -13.72 -4.37 4.68
C LEU A 58 -14.80 -4.20 5.76
N LYS A 59 -14.50 -3.53 6.87
CA LYS A 59 -15.48 -3.24 7.93
C LYS A 59 -16.65 -2.38 7.44
N GLU A 60 -16.39 -1.40 6.57
CA GLU A 60 -17.46 -0.62 5.95
C GLU A 60 -18.38 -1.49 5.09
N LEU A 61 -17.83 -2.43 4.32
CA LEU A 61 -18.63 -3.35 3.52
C LEU A 61 -19.44 -4.33 4.37
N GLU A 62 -18.87 -4.82 5.46
CA GLU A 62 -19.57 -5.67 6.43
C GLU A 62 -20.72 -4.93 7.13
N SER A 63 -20.50 -3.66 7.51
CA SER A 63 -21.53 -2.85 8.16
C SER A 63 -22.67 -2.44 7.22
N ARG A 64 -22.41 -2.31 5.91
CA ARG A 64 -23.44 -2.05 4.87
C ARG A 64 -24.31 -3.27 4.54
N LYS A 65 -23.98 -4.46 5.02
CA LYS A 65 -24.80 -5.67 4.86
C LYS A 65 -25.98 -5.76 5.83
N LYS A 66 -26.19 -4.74 6.69
CA LYS A 66 -27.28 -4.69 7.67
C LYS A 66 -28.52 -3.98 7.13
#